data_AF-A0A0Q6C1Y3-F1
#
_entry.id   AF-A0A0Q6C1Y3-F1
#
_cell.length_a   1.000
_cell.length_b   1.000
_cell.length_c   1.000
_cell.angle_alpha   90.00
_cell.angle_beta   90.00
_cell.angle_gamma   90.00
#
_symmetry.space_group_name_H-M   'P 1'
#
loop_
_entity.id
_entity.type
_entity.pdbx_description
1 polymer ?
#
loop_
_entity_poly.entity_id
_entity_poly.type
_entity_poly.pdbx_seq_one_letter_code
_entity_poly.pdbx_strand_id
1 'polypeptide(L)'
;MSLYTANVQWFEPAGGIKFRTTLPIQWERGEKGSGWWFTVPAGFEFDVSIPWALRWAFRPTDPRFLKAAALHDAMLAAGIDRLRAAAEFSFALKADGVGAAERLVMFTAVAVWRWS
;
A
#
# COMPACT_ATOMS: atom_id res chain seq x y z
N MET A 1 -3.73 -21.70 20.42
CA MET A 1 -3.90 -20.23 20.44
C MET A 1 -3.02 -19.67 19.33
N SER A 2 -3.63 -18.92 18.41
CA SER A 2 -3.15 -18.71 17.04
C SER A 2 -1.97 -17.73 16.95
N LEU A 3 -0.94 -18.08 16.17
CA LEU A 3 0.15 -17.17 15.74
C LEU A 3 -0.35 -15.90 15.03
N TYR A 4 -1.65 -15.81 14.74
CA TYR A 4 -2.31 -14.65 14.15
C TYR A 4 -2.36 -13.42 15.08
N THR A 5 -2.25 -13.61 16.41
CA THR A 5 -2.16 -12.52 17.40
C THR A 5 -0.73 -12.15 17.80
N ALA A 6 0.29 -12.81 17.23
CA ALA A 6 1.64 -12.30 17.33
C ALA A 6 1.71 -11.02 16.49
N ASN A 7 1.72 -9.87 17.17
CA ASN A 7 2.01 -8.55 16.61
C ASN A 7 3.40 -8.58 15.95
N VAL A 8 3.48 -9.14 14.75
CA VAL A 8 4.62 -8.95 13.86
C VAL A 8 4.43 -7.57 13.27
N GLN A 9 4.92 -6.56 13.98
CA GLN A 9 4.85 -5.17 13.55
C GLN A 9 5.75 -5.03 12.31
N TRP A 10 5.15 -5.22 11.13
CA TRP A 10 5.85 -5.22 9.83
C TRP A 10 6.28 -3.82 9.39
N PHE A 11 5.94 -2.79 10.16
CA PHE A 11 6.27 -1.40 9.92
C PHE A 11 6.56 -0.64 11.23
N GLU A 12 7.42 0.35 11.16
CA GLU A 12 7.70 1.33 12.21
C GLU A 12 7.36 2.75 11.72
N PRO A 13 6.79 3.62 12.58
CA PRO A 13 6.57 5.01 12.22
C PRO A 13 7.91 5.76 12.15
N ALA A 14 8.22 6.34 10.99
CA ALA A 14 9.44 7.12 10.76
C ALA A 14 9.22 8.64 10.97
N GLY A 15 8.00 9.06 11.32
CA GLY A 15 7.62 10.43 11.66
C GLY A 15 6.50 10.98 10.76
N GLY A 16 5.45 11.53 11.38
CA GLY A 16 4.30 12.09 10.65
C GLY A 16 3.51 11.02 9.88
N ILE A 17 3.52 11.13 8.55
CA ILE A 17 2.87 10.19 7.60
C ILE A 17 3.86 9.22 6.94
N LYS A 18 5.13 9.25 7.36
CA LYS A 18 6.18 8.37 6.87
C LYS A 18 6.29 7.12 7.74
N PHE A 19 6.45 6.00 7.09
CA PHE A 19 6.58 4.69 7.71
C PHE A 19 7.76 3.94 7.08
N ARG A 20 8.36 3.04 7.83
CA ARG A 20 9.42 2.17 7.34
C ARG A 20 9.00 0.73 7.53
N THR A 21 9.19 -0.10 6.51
CA THR A 21 8.97 -1.55 6.62
C THR A 21 10.07 -2.17 7.50
N THR A 22 9.71 -3.01 8.46
CA THR A 22 10.67 -3.76 9.30
C THR A 22 10.89 -5.16 8.76
N LEU A 23 9.96 -5.65 7.93
CA LEU A 23 9.98 -6.98 7.34
C LEU A 23 9.69 -6.91 5.84
N PRO A 24 10.24 -7.86 5.05
CA PRO A 24 9.93 -7.91 3.64
C PRO A 24 8.47 -8.29 3.42
N ILE A 25 7.78 -7.53 2.57
CA ILE A 25 6.39 -7.81 2.19
C ILE A 25 6.41 -8.45 0.82
N GLN A 26 5.86 -9.65 0.70
CA GLN A 26 5.69 -10.32 -0.58
C GLN A 26 4.26 -10.12 -1.06
N TRP A 27 4.13 -9.59 -2.28
CA TRP A 27 2.87 -9.37 -2.96
C TRP A 27 2.84 -10.15 -4.26
N GLU A 28 1.75 -10.87 -4.51
CA GLU A 28 1.57 -11.59 -5.75
C GLU A 28 0.77 -10.73 -6.73
N ARG A 29 1.37 -10.44 -7.88
CA ARG A 29 0.82 -9.50 -8.86
C ARG A 29 -0.32 -10.10 -9.65
N GLY A 30 -1.33 -9.27 -9.91
CA GLY A 30 -2.49 -9.58 -10.76
C GLY A 30 -3.52 -10.51 -10.11
N GLU A 31 -3.13 -11.74 -9.77
CA GLU A 31 -4.02 -12.74 -9.20
C GLU A 31 -3.27 -13.65 -8.21
N LYS A 32 -3.97 -14.11 -7.19
CA LYS A 32 -3.44 -15.10 -6.25
C LYS A 32 -3.17 -16.42 -6.99
N GLY A 33 -1.94 -16.93 -6.90
CA GLY A 33 -1.46 -18.10 -7.61
C GLY A 33 -0.83 -17.81 -8.99
N SER A 34 -0.65 -16.53 -9.37
CA SER A 34 0.03 -16.17 -10.63
C SER A 34 1.52 -16.51 -10.64
N GLY A 35 2.15 -16.67 -9.47
CA GLY A 35 3.59 -16.89 -9.30
C GLY A 35 4.45 -15.63 -9.48
N TRP A 36 3.83 -14.48 -9.77
CA TRP A 36 4.54 -13.21 -9.99
C TRP A 36 4.70 -12.44 -8.69
N TRP A 37 5.74 -12.80 -7.94
CA TRP A 37 6.04 -12.18 -6.67
C TRP A 37 6.77 -10.84 -6.84
N PHE A 38 6.24 -9.80 -6.20
CA PHE A 38 6.90 -8.53 -5.96
C PHE A 38 7.22 -8.42 -4.49
N THR A 39 8.49 -8.20 -4.17
CA THR A 39 8.96 -8.10 -2.79
C THR A 39 9.30 -6.66 -2.46
N VAL A 40 8.61 -6.08 -1.49
CA VAL A 40 9.02 -4.84 -0.83
C VAL A 40 10.14 -5.21 0.15
N PRO A 41 11.36 -4.66 0.02
CA PRO A 41 12.46 -4.99 0.91
C PRO A 41 12.20 -4.43 2.32
N ALA A 42 12.72 -5.11 3.34
CA ALA A 42 12.77 -4.56 4.69
C ALA A 42 13.65 -3.29 4.71
N GLY A 43 13.26 -2.32 5.53
CA GLY A 43 13.90 -1.01 5.61
C GLY A 43 13.39 -0.01 4.56
N PHE A 44 12.44 -0.39 3.70
CA PHE A 44 11.85 0.53 2.72
C PHE A 44 11.01 1.60 3.41
N GLU A 45 11.37 2.87 3.19
CA GLU A 45 10.60 4.03 3.64
C GLU A 45 9.51 4.35 2.63
N PHE A 46 8.27 4.43 3.09
CA PHE A 46 7.11 4.77 2.29
C PHE A 46 6.33 5.91 2.95
N ASP A 47 5.63 6.69 2.14
CA ASP A 47 4.79 7.78 2.59
C ASP A 47 3.33 7.46 2.25
N VAL A 48 2.45 7.55 3.24
CA VAL A 48 1.01 7.49 3.00
C VAL A 48 0.56 8.85 2.44
N SER A 49 0.85 9.04 1.15
CA SER A 49 0.51 10.25 0.38
C SER A 49 -0.98 10.32 0.02
N ILE A 50 -1.85 10.24 1.03
CA ILE A 50 -3.28 10.51 0.86
C ILE A 50 -3.48 12.04 0.77
N PRO A 51 -4.11 12.56 -0.30
CA PRO A 51 -4.44 13.97 -0.44
C PRO A 51 -5.18 14.50 0.79
N TRP A 52 -4.86 15.71 1.24
CA TRP A 52 -5.46 16.29 2.45
C TRP A 52 -7.00 16.28 2.39
N ALA A 53 -7.57 16.54 1.21
CA ALA A 53 -9.00 16.54 0.94
C ALA A 53 -9.66 15.15 1.05
N LEU A 54 -8.87 14.09 1.14
CA LEU A 54 -9.34 12.71 1.33
C LEU A 54 -9.04 12.17 2.73
N ARG A 55 -8.23 12.88 3.54
CA ARG A 55 -7.84 12.45 4.90
C ARG A 55 -9.01 12.44 5.90
N TRP A 56 -10.11 13.12 5.60
CA TRP A 56 -11.33 13.09 6.43
C TRP A 56 -12.10 11.78 6.28
N ALA A 57 -12.04 11.16 5.09
CA ALA A 57 -12.68 9.89 4.79
C ALA A 57 -11.71 8.70 4.96
N PHE A 58 -10.43 8.90 4.65
CA PHE A 58 -9.40 7.86 4.65
C PHE A 58 -8.30 8.19 5.65
N ARG A 59 -8.23 7.42 6.74
CA ARG A 59 -7.19 7.63 7.77
C ARG A 59 -5.85 7.07 7.27
N PRO A 60 -4.78 7.88 7.19
CA PRO A 60 -3.46 7.42 6.76
C PRO A 60 -2.81 6.42 7.72
N THR A 61 -3.36 6.29 8.93
CA THR A 61 -2.91 5.33 9.95
C THR A 61 -3.66 4.00 9.90
N ASP A 62 -4.61 3.80 8.97
CA ASP A 62 -5.29 2.51 8.84
C ASP A 62 -4.30 1.43 8.34
N PRO A 63 -4.15 0.31 9.06
CA PRO A 63 -3.27 -0.80 8.64
C PRO A 63 -3.52 -1.30 7.23
N ARG A 64 -4.76 -1.18 6.72
CA ARG A 64 -5.16 -1.61 5.37
C ARG A 64 -4.57 -0.71 4.29
N PHE A 65 -4.44 0.59 4.56
CA PHE A 65 -3.81 1.51 3.61
C PHE A 65 -2.29 1.46 3.67
N LEU A 66 -1.71 1.11 4.82
CA LEU A 66 -0.26 1.06 5.01
C LEU A 66 0.41 0.03 4.09
N LYS A 67 -0.12 -1.20 4.01
CA LYS A 67 0.47 -2.24 3.13
C LYS A 67 0.37 -1.86 1.66
N ALA A 68 -0.79 -1.37 1.25
CA ALA A 68 -1.03 -0.92 -0.12
C ALA A 68 -0.10 0.25 -0.47
N ALA A 69 0.06 1.23 0.43
CA ALA A 69 0.97 2.37 0.23
C ALA A 69 2.44 1.94 0.12
N ALA A 70 2.89 1.04 0.99
CA ALA A 70 4.25 0.48 0.92
C ALA A 70 4.50 -0.22 -0.43
N LEU A 71 3.52 -1.00 -0.91
CA LEU A 71 3.59 -1.64 -2.22
C LEU A 71 3.64 -0.62 -3.36
N HIS A 72 2.76 0.37 -3.35
CA HIS A 72 2.69 1.41 -4.36
C HIS A 72 4.01 2.19 -4.48
N ASP A 73 4.54 2.66 -3.35
CA ASP A 73 5.78 3.43 -3.33
C ASP A 73 6.98 2.57 -3.72
N ALA A 74 7.03 1.30 -3.30
CA ALA A 74 8.07 0.37 -3.73
C ALA A 74 8.01 0.09 -5.24
N MET A 75 6.81 0.01 -5.82
CA MET A 75 6.63 -0.14 -7.26
C MET A 75 7.09 1.11 -8.02
N LEU A 76 6.75 2.31 -7.54
CA LEU A 76 7.25 3.55 -8.11
C LEU A 76 8.78 3.65 -8.03
N ALA A 77 9.37 3.29 -6.89
CA ALA A 77 10.82 3.25 -6.70
C ALA A 77 11.50 2.21 -7.61
N ALA A 78 10.83 1.10 -7.92
CA ALA A 78 11.27 0.10 -8.87
C ALA A 78 11.11 0.53 -10.35
N GLY A 79 10.61 1.74 -10.62
CA GLY A 79 10.39 2.26 -11.96
C GLY A 79 9.13 1.73 -12.65
N ILE A 80 8.21 1.11 -11.91
CA ILE A 80 6.91 0.69 -12.45
C ILE A 80 6.05 1.94 -12.69
N ASP A 81 5.40 1.98 -13.84
CA ASP A 81 4.47 3.04 -14.19
C ASP A 81 3.37 3.24 -13.14
N ARG A 82 3.00 4.50 -12.92
CA ARG A 82 2.05 4.92 -11.88
C ARG A 82 0.67 4.27 -12.05
N LEU A 83 0.18 4.06 -13.27
CA LEU A 83 -1.12 3.39 -13.47
C LEU A 83 -1.06 1.93 -13.06
N ARG A 84 0.05 1.25 -13.34
CA ARG A 84 0.26 -0.14 -12.90
C ARG A 84 0.40 -0.22 -11.39
N ALA A 85 1.17 0.69 -10.78
CA ALA A 85 1.29 0.77 -9.33
C ALA A 85 -0.06 1.07 -8.65
N ALA A 86 -0.86 1.97 -9.22
CA ALA A 86 -2.21 2.27 -8.74
C ALA A 86 -3.16 1.06 -8.87
N ALA A 87 -3.07 0.29 -9.96
CA ALA A 87 -3.89 -0.91 -10.13
C ALA A 87 -3.57 -1.96 -9.07
N GLU A 88 -2.28 -2.21 -8.82
CA GLU A 88 -1.81 -3.14 -7.78
C GLU A 88 -2.19 -2.65 -6.38
N PHE A 89 -2.11 -1.34 -6.13
CA PHE A 89 -2.62 -0.71 -4.91
C PHE A 89 -4.12 -1.00 -4.71
N SER A 90 -4.93 -0.86 -5.76
CA SER A 90 -6.36 -1.18 -5.69
C SER A 90 -6.61 -2.67 -5.42
N PHE A 91 -5.78 -3.57 -5.97
CA PHE A 91 -5.88 -5.01 -5.69
C PHE A 91 -5.47 -5.34 -4.25
N ALA A 92 -4.43 -4.70 -3.71
CA ALA A 92 -4.05 -4.82 -2.30
C ALA A 92 -5.19 -4.38 -1.37
N LEU A 93 -5.83 -3.23 -1.64
CA LEU A 93 -7.00 -2.78 -0.89
C LEU A 93 -8.18 -3.75 -0.98
N LYS A 94 -8.37 -4.41 -2.13
CA LYS A 94 -9.39 -5.48 -2.27
C LYS A 94 -9.12 -6.64 -1.33
N ALA A 95 -7.86 -7.07 -1.28
CA ALA A 95 -7.43 -8.18 -0.44
C ALA A 95 -7.58 -7.86 1.05
N ASP A 96 -7.37 -6.60 1.43
CA ASP A 96 -7.58 -6.11 2.79
C ASP A 96 -9.05 -5.76 3.12
N GLY A 97 -9.99 -6.09 2.21
CA GLY A 97 -11.44 -5.99 2.46
C GLY A 97 -12.04 -4.60 2.33
N VAL A 98 -11.36 -3.67 1.66
CA VAL A 98 -11.86 -2.30 1.43
C VAL A 98 -12.98 -2.32 0.38
N GLY A 99 -14.05 -1.54 0.61
CA GLY A 99 -15.22 -1.48 -0.27
C GLY A 99 -14.89 -0.97 -1.67
N ALA A 100 -15.71 -1.35 -2.67
CA ALA A 100 -15.46 -0.99 -4.07
C ALA A 100 -15.44 0.53 -4.32
N ALA A 101 -16.31 1.29 -3.64
CA ALA A 101 -16.37 2.75 -3.77
C ALA A 101 -15.11 3.43 -3.20
N GLU A 102 -14.69 3.02 -2.00
CA GLU A 102 -13.45 3.50 -1.35
C GLU A 102 -12.22 3.21 -2.21
N ARG A 103 -12.14 1.99 -2.76
CA ARG A 103 -11.07 1.59 -3.67
C ARG A 103 -11.03 2.43 -4.94
N LEU A 104 -12.18 2.75 -5.52
CA LEU A 104 -12.24 3.59 -6.71
C LEU A 104 -11.73 5.00 -6.42
N VAL A 105 -12.18 5.61 -5.32
CA VAL A 105 -11.74 6.96 -4.90
C VAL A 105 -10.23 6.97 -4.62
N MET A 106 -9.72 5.96 -3.93
CA MET A 106 -8.29 5.89 -3.61
C MET A 106 -7.44 5.60 -4.84
N PHE A 107 -7.91 4.73 -5.74
CA PHE A 107 -7.25 4.47 -7.03
C PHE A 107 -7.14 5.73 -7.87
N THR A 108 -8.25 6.46 -8.07
CA THR A 108 -8.24 7.71 -8.86
C THR A 108 -7.36 8.76 -8.19
N ALA A 109 -7.39 8.85 -6.87
CA ALA A 109 -6.51 9.74 -6.13
C ALA A 109 -5.03 9.45 -6.42
N VAL A 110 -4.54 8.22 -6.22
CA VAL A 110 -3.11 7.91 -6.39
C VAL A 110 -2.66 7.89 -7.85
N ALA A 111 -3.55 7.50 -8.76
CA ALA A 111 -3.29 7.48 -10.20
C ALA A 111 -3.14 8.90 -10.78
N VAL A 112 -4.00 9.83 -10.37
CA VAL A 112 -4.05 11.20 -10.91
C VAL A 112 -3.16 12.17 -10.12
N TRP A 113 -2.95 11.91 -8.83
CA TRP A 113 -2.15 12.79 -7.99
C TRP A 113 -0.71 12.85 -8.49
N ARG A 114 -0.25 14.07 -8.81
CA ARG A 114 1.10 14.37 -9.27
C ARG A 114 1.42 13.84 -10.69
N TRP A 115 0.39 13.70 -11.53
CA TRP A 115 0.52 13.48 -12.98
C TRP A 115 1.23 14.67 -13.63
N SER A 116 2.54 14.54 -13.88
CA SER A 116 3.35 15.49 -14.64
C SER A 116 4.56 14.83 -15.25
#